data_AF-X1D3T1-F1
#
_entry.id   AF-X1D3T1-F1
#
_cell.length_a   1.000
_cell.length_b   1.000
_cell.length_c   1.000
_cell.angle_alpha   90.00
_cell.angle_beta   90.00
_cell.angle_gamma   90.00
#
_symmetry.space_group_name_H-M   'P 1'
#
loop_
_entity.id
_entity.type
_entity.pdbx_description
1 polymer ?
#
loop_
_entity_poly.entity_id
_entity_poly.type
_entity_poly.pdbx_seq_one_letter_code
_entity_poly.pdbx_strand_id
1 'polypeptide(L)'
;MKEKKELNAFKLSKYTNFEMIMDSQFASVGAHQAKLLEKYEKNNKYIKNQAKSLKIISSLVMMMMPLMSILLYFAITDEISASYPLDGEIYLYSFFLWINLLVSIFYIFMFGLFTTSSLMSGTAFRWL
;
A
#
# COMPACT_ATOMS: atom_id res chain seq x y z
N MET A 1 42.50 -23.68 20.99
CA MET A 1 42.46 -22.73 19.84
C MET A 1 41.60 -23.21 18.65
N LYS A 2 41.29 -24.51 18.51
CA LYS A 2 40.43 -25.03 17.43
C LYS A 2 38.94 -24.71 17.61
N GLU A 3 38.39 -24.83 18.82
CA GLU A 3 36.96 -24.53 19.10
C GLU A 3 36.53 -23.08 18.77
N LYS A 4 37.41 -22.09 19.00
CA LYS A 4 37.12 -20.68 18.65
C LYS A 4 37.03 -20.45 17.14
N LYS A 5 37.71 -21.26 16.31
CA LYS A 5 37.61 -21.18 14.84
C LYS A 5 36.32 -21.83 14.33
N GLU A 6 35.89 -22.92 14.95
CA GLU A 6 34.66 -23.63 14.60
C GLU A 6 33.39 -22.81 14.90
N LEU A 7 33.36 -22.12 16.05
CA LEU A 7 32.30 -21.16 16.40
C LEU A 7 32.22 -19.97 15.43
N ASN A 8 33.35 -19.56 14.86
CA ASN A 8 33.39 -18.46 13.90
C ASN A 8 32.88 -18.89 12.51
N ALA A 9 33.21 -20.12 12.09
CA ALA A 9 32.67 -20.72 10.87
C ALA A 9 31.14 -20.96 10.98
N PHE A 10 30.65 -21.36 12.15
CA PHE A 10 29.21 -21.51 12.42
C PHE A 10 28.44 -20.18 12.41
N LYS A 11 29.08 -19.09 12.86
CA LYS A 11 28.50 -17.75 12.70
C LYS A 11 28.48 -17.30 11.24
N LEU A 12 29.54 -17.59 10.49
CA LEU A 12 29.65 -17.25 9.07
C LEU A 12 28.61 -17.99 8.23
N SER A 13 28.41 -19.28 8.48
CA SER A 13 27.42 -20.10 7.76
C SER A 13 25.98 -19.63 7.97
N LYS A 14 25.68 -18.98 9.10
CA LYS A 14 24.37 -18.35 9.33
C LYS A 14 24.10 -17.22 8.34
N TYR A 15 25.09 -16.38 8.04
CA TYR A 15 24.95 -15.29 7.07
C TYR A 15 24.80 -15.83 5.64
N THR A 16 25.59 -16.84 5.28
CA THR A 16 25.47 -17.51 3.97
C THR A 16 24.09 -18.17 3.79
N ASN A 17 23.53 -18.74 4.86
CA ASN A 17 22.19 -19.33 4.80
C ASN A 17 21.10 -18.26 4.63
N PHE A 18 21.28 -17.08 5.24
CA PHE A 18 20.37 -15.94 5.01
C PHE A 18 20.45 -15.41 3.58
N GLU A 19 21.65 -15.26 3.02
CA GLU A 19 21.82 -14.87 1.61
C GLU A 19 21.18 -15.88 0.67
N MET A 20 21.39 -17.18 0.91
CA MET A 20 20.82 -18.25 0.10
C MET A 20 19.29 -18.29 0.18
N ILE A 21 18.71 -18.06 1.36
CA ILE A 21 17.25 -17.93 1.54
C ILE A 21 16.75 -16.68 0.81
N MET A 22 17.43 -15.55 0.94
CA MET A 22 17.06 -14.29 0.29
C MET A 22 17.10 -14.43 -1.24
N ASP A 23 18.15 -15.03 -1.79
CA ASP A 23 18.27 -15.33 -3.23
C ASP A 23 17.19 -16.30 -3.70
N SER A 24 16.86 -17.32 -2.90
CA SER A 24 15.77 -18.22 -3.23
C SER A 24 14.41 -17.51 -3.23
N GLN A 25 14.21 -16.54 -2.33
CA GLN A 25 13.01 -15.71 -2.31
C GLN A 25 12.97 -14.77 -3.52
N PHE A 26 14.07 -14.10 -3.84
CA PHE A 26 14.17 -13.28 -5.05
C PHE A 26 13.94 -14.08 -6.33
N ALA A 27 14.52 -15.28 -6.43
CA ALA A 27 14.33 -16.19 -7.55
C ALA A 27 12.89 -16.71 -7.64
N SER A 28 12.25 -17.03 -6.51
CA SER A 28 10.85 -17.48 -6.50
C SER A 28 9.87 -16.36 -6.85
N VAL A 29 10.11 -15.15 -6.35
CA VAL A 29 9.34 -13.94 -6.71
C VAL A 29 9.53 -13.64 -8.20
N GLY A 30 10.76 -13.72 -8.71
CA GLY A 30 11.08 -13.55 -10.12
C GLY A 30 10.45 -14.62 -11.02
N ALA A 31 10.48 -15.89 -10.63
CA ALA A 31 9.85 -16.99 -11.37
C ALA A 31 8.32 -16.87 -11.38
N HIS A 32 7.72 -16.43 -10.26
CA HIS A 32 6.29 -16.22 -10.19
C HIS A 32 5.86 -15.01 -11.03
N GLN A 33 6.65 -13.93 -11.04
CA GLN A 33 6.46 -12.77 -11.90
C GLN A 33 6.63 -13.14 -13.39
N ALA A 34 7.63 -13.96 -13.75
CA ALA A 34 7.85 -14.42 -15.12
C ALA A 34 6.67 -15.26 -15.65
N LYS A 35 6.12 -16.17 -14.83
CA LYS A 35 4.95 -16.97 -15.18
C LYS A 35 3.66 -16.14 -15.33
N LEU A 36 3.55 -15.05 -14.56
CA LEU A 36 2.46 -14.09 -14.71
C LEU A 36 2.64 -13.25 -15.98
N LEU A 37 3.86 -12.78 -16.26
CA LEU A 37 4.22 -12.07 -17.49
C LEU A 37 3.94 -12.91 -18.74
N GLU A 38 4.29 -14.20 -18.74
CA GLU A 38 3.99 -15.10 -19.85
C GLU A 38 2.47 -15.29 -20.07
N LYS A 39 1.68 -15.29 -18.99
CA LYS A 39 0.20 -15.30 -19.07
C LYS A 39 -0.35 -13.97 -19.58
N TYR A 40 0.29 -12.85 -19.24
CA TYR A 40 -0.08 -11.53 -19.72
C TYR A 40 0.17 -11.39 -21.22
N GLU A 41 1.35 -11.80 -21.69
CA GLU A 41 1.72 -11.79 -23.10
C GLU A 41 0.80 -12.67 -23.96
N LYS A 42 0.47 -13.88 -23.49
CA LYS A 42 -0.41 -14.81 -24.23
C LYS A 42 -1.88 -14.40 -24.24
N ASN A 43 -2.33 -13.49 -23.37
CA ASN A 43 -3.75 -13.16 -23.25
C ASN A 43 -4.03 -11.68 -22.97
N ASN A 44 -4.04 -10.88 -24.04
CA ASN A 44 -4.32 -9.44 -24.01
C ASN A 44 -5.71 -9.11 -23.40
N LYS A 45 -6.69 -10.04 -23.46
CA LYS A 45 -8.02 -9.86 -22.84
C LYS A 45 -7.95 -9.95 -21.31
N TYR A 46 -7.02 -10.75 -20.77
CA TYR A 46 -6.79 -10.87 -19.32
C TYR A 46 -6.20 -9.59 -18.73
N ILE A 47 -5.21 -8.98 -19.40
CA ILE A 47 -4.64 -7.69 -18.99
C ILE A 47 -5.73 -6.61 -18.93
N LYS A 48 -6.56 -6.50 -19.98
CA LYS A 48 -7.65 -5.50 -20.03
C LYS A 48 -8.65 -5.67 -18.89
N ASN A 49 -9.02 -6.92 -18.56
CA ASN A 49 -9.93 -7.20 -17.45
C ASN A 49 -9.29 -6.92 -16.09
N GLN A 50 -8.03 -7.25 -15.91
CA GLN A 50 -7.32 -6.96 -14.66
C GLN A 50 -7.16 -5.45 -14.44
N ALA A 51 -6.85 -4.68 -15.49
CA ALA A 51 -6.82 -3.23 -15.43
C ALA A 51 -8.19 -2.62 -15.08
N LYS A 52 -9.28 -3.15 -15.62
CA LYS A 52 -10.64 -2.73 -15.25
C LYS A 52 -10.96 -3.06 -13.79
N SER A 53 -10.64 -4.27 -13.33
CA SER A 53 -10.85 -4.69 -11.96
C SER A 53 -10.05 -3.83 -10.98
N LEU A 54 -8.79 -3.54 -11.28
CA LEU A 54 -7.94 -2.69 -10.45
C LEU A 54 -8.51 -1.26 -10.35
N LYS A 55 -9.03 -0.69 -11.44
CA LYS A 55 -9.71 0.61 -11.42
C LYS A 55 -10.95 0.62 -10.53
N ILE A 56 -11.78 -0.43 -10.60
CA ILE A 56 -12.98 -0.56 -9.78
C ILE A 56 -12.62 -0.65 -8.30
N ILE A 57 -11.68 -1.53 -7.94
CA ILE A 57 -11.25 -1.72 -6.55
C ILE A 57 -10.62 -0.42 -6.01
N SER A 58 -9.74 0.21 -6.79
CA SER A 58 -9.10 1.47 -6.38
C SER A 58 -10.12 2.60 -6.21
N SER A 59 -11.09 2.70 -7.11
CA SER A 59 -12.19 3.67 -7.00
C SER A 59 -13.03 3.45 -5.75
N LEU A 60 -13.29 2.19 -5.38
CA LEU A 60 -14.07 1.85 -4.19
C LEU A 60 -13.32 2.24 -2.91
N VAL A 61 -12.01 1.96 -2.85
CA VAL A 61 -11.15 2.39 -1.73
C VAL A 61 -11.10 3.92 -1.63
N MET A 62 -10.97 4.63 -2.76
CA MET A 62 -10.99 6.09 -2.77
C MET A 62 -12.33 6.68 -2.32
N MET A 63 -13.44 6.03 -2.62
CA MET A 63 -14.78 6.47 -2.21
C MET A 63 -15.04 6.25 -0.71
N MET A 64 -14.40 5.26 -0.09
CA MET A 64 -14.53 5.00 1.35
C MET A 64 -13.90 6.10 2.22
N MET A 65 -12.86 6.79 1.74
CA MET A 65 -12.21 7.86 2.50
C MET A 65 -13.13 9.05 2.82
N PRO A 66 -13.78 9.71 1.84
CA PRO A 66 -14.69 10.81 2.14
C PRO A 66 -15.94 10.34 2.90
N LEU A 67 -16.39 9.10 2.69
CA LEU A 67 -17.46 8.49 3.49
C LEU A 67 -17.12 8.45 4.97
N MET A 68 -15.87 8.14 5.33
CA MET A 68 -15.42 8.17 6.72
C MET A 68 -15.51 9.57 7.32
N SER A 69 -15.14 10.62 6.57
CA SER A 69 -15.25 12.01 7.03
C SER A 69 -16.71 12.42 7.28
N ILE A 70 -17.64 11.95 6.44
CA ILE A 70 -19.08 12.20 6.59
C ILE A 70 -19.64 11.47 7.82
N LEU A 71 -19.26 10.21 8.04
CA LEU A 71 -19.66 9.46 9.23
C LEU A 71 -19.15 10.11 10.51
N LEU A 72 -17.92 10.62 10.50
CA LEU A 72 -17.36 11.37 11.61
C LEU A 72 -18.19 12.62 11.91
N TYR A 73 -18.60 13.37 10.88
CA TYR A 73 -19.46 14.54 11.04
C TYR A 73 -20.81 14.20 11.70
N PHE A 74 -21.46 13.12 11.29
CA PHE A 74 -22.72 12.69 11.93
C PHE A 74 -22.53 12.24 13.37
N ALA A 75 -21.45 11.51 13.66
CA ALA A 75 -21.12 11.11 15.03
C ALA A 75 -20.90 12.33 15.95
N ILE A 76 -20.27 13.39 15.41
CA ILE A 76 -20.08 14.65 16.13
C ILE A 76 -21.41 15.32 16.43
N THR A 77 -22.31 15.44 15.44
CA THR A 77 -23.60 16.11 15.64
C THR A 77 -24.50 15.38 16.64
N ASP A 78 -24.35 14.06 16.76
CA ASP A 78 -25.12 13.24 17.70
C ASP A 78 -24.58 13.32 19.15
N GLU A 79 -23.29 13.62 19.34
CA GLU A 79 -22.66 13.71 20.67
C GLU A 79 -22.70 15.11 21.31
N ILE A 80 -23.06 16.16 20.57
CA ILE A 80 -23.17 17.51 21.12
C ILE A 80 -24.27 17.54 22.18
N SER A 81 -23.86 17.58 23.44
CA SER A 81 -24.75 17.60 24.61
C SER A 81 -24.70 18.96 25.30
N ALA A 82 -25.82 19.40 25.88
CA ALA A 82 -25.95 20.76 26.44
C ALA A 82 -25.08 21.06 27.69
N SER A 83 -24.26 20.10 28.14
CA SER A 83 -23.51 20.18 29.40
C SER A 83 -22.12 20.81 29.27
N TYR A 84 -21.53 20.84 28.07
CA TYR A 84 -20.22 21.43 27.79
C TYR A 84 -20.37 22.72 26.96
N PRO A 85 -19.40 23.67 27.03
CA PRO A 85 -19.42 24.83 26.14
C PRO A 85 -19.34 24.37 24.68
N LEU A 86 -20.45 24.55 23.95
CA LEU A 86 -20.64 24.19 22.54
C LEU A 86 -19.46 24.61 21.66
N ASP A 87 -18.92 25.80 21.89
CA ASP A 87 -17.82 26.37 21.11
C ASP A 87 -16.53 25.51 21.22
N GLY A 88 -16.27 24.92 22.38
CA GLY A 88 -15.07 24.10 22.61
C GLY A 88 -15.14 22.75 21.90
N GLU A 89 -16.30 22.10 21.93
CA GLU A 89 -16.54 20.84 21.23
C GLU A 89 -16.47 21.03 19.72
N ILE A 90 -17.15 22.05 19.18
CA ILE A 90 -17.14 22.37 17.75
C ILE A 90 -15.70 22.63 17.26
N TYR A 91 -14.89 23.34 18.04
CA TYR A 91 -13.51 23.64 17.66
C TYR A 91 -12.63 22.38 17.60
N LEU A 92 -12.74 21.52 18.61
CA LEU A 92 -11.94 20.29 18.71
C LEU A 92 -12.30 19.32 17.57
N TYR A 93 -13.59 19.17 17.28
CA TYR A 93 -14.06 18.32 16.19
C TYR A 93 -13.73 18.86 14.80
N SER A 94 -13.84 20.18 14.61
CA SER A 94 -13.42 20.83 13.35
C SER A 94 -11.93 20.63 13.07
N PHE A 95 -11.11 20.64 14.12
CA PHE A 95 -9.67 20.36 14.02
C PHE A 95 -9.39 18.92 13.56
N PHE A 96 -10.08 17.93 14.13
CA PHE A 96 -9.95 16.53 13.69
C PHE A 96 -10.45 16.29 12.26
N LEU A 97 -11.55 16.93 11.86
CA LEU A 97 -12.03 16.90 10.48
C LEU A 97 -11.00 17.47 9.51
N TRP A 98 -10.35 18.56 9.88
CA TRP A 98 -9.31 19.19 9.05
C TRP A 98 -8.09 18.28 8.87
N ILE A 99 -7.62 17.63 9.94
CA ILE A 99 -6.54 16.64 9.86
C ILE A 99 -6.94 15.47 8.96
N ASN A 100 -8.17 14.95 9.12
CA ASN A 100 -8.67 13.84 8.32
C ASN A 100 -8.72 14.19 6.81
N LEU A 101 -9.16 15.41 6.48
CA LEU A 101 -9.16 15.93 5.12
C LEU A 101 -7.74 16.00 4.55
N LEU A 102 -6.77 16.51 5.33
CA LEU A 102 -5.37 16.61 4.93
C LEU A 102 -4.76 15.25 4.61
N VAL A 103 -4.99 14.27 5.47
CA VAL A 103 -4.53 12.88 5.26
C VAL A 103 -5.15 12.29 4.00
N SER A 104 -6.44 12.56 3.76
CA SER A 104 -7.15 12.08 2.57
C SER A 104 -6.58 12.69 1.28
N ILE A 105 -6.28 13.99 1.28
CA ILE A 105 -5.62 14.67 0.14
C ILE A 105 -4.24 14.08 -0.11
N PHE A 106 -3.45 13.90 0.96
CA PHE A 106 -2.10 13.33 0.85
C PHE A 106 -2.13 11.90 0.31
N TYR A 107 -3.11 11.10 0.73
CA TYR A 107 -3.33 9.75 0.23
C TYR A 107 -3.66 9.73 -1.27
N ILE A 108 -4.55 10.61 -1.75
CA ILE A 108 -4.87 10.73 -3.17
C ILE A 108 -3.62 11.12 -3.97
N PHE A 109 -2.82 12.06 -3.45
CA PHE A 109 -1.58 12.49 -4.09
C PHE A 109 -0.56 11.35 -4.18
N MET A 110 -0.33 10.63 -3.09
CA MET A 110 0.55 9.45 -3.07
C MET A 110 0.06 8.36 -4.02
N PHE A 111 -1.25 8.09 -4.06
CA PHE A 111 -1.82 7.13 -4.99
C PHE A 111 -1.60 7.55 -6.45
N GLY A 112 -1.77 8.84 -6.77
CA GLY A 112 -1.45 9.43 -8.07
C GLY A 112 0.03 9.27 -8.45
N LEU A 113 0.93 9.50 -7.49
CA LEU A 113 2.36 9.30 -7.69
C LEU A 113 2.72 7.83 -7.89
N PHE A 114 2.17 6.90 -7.11
CA PHE A 114 2.42 5.47 -7.26
C PHE A 114 1.91 4.93 -8.60
N THR A 115 0.71 5.34 -9.01
CA THR A 115 0.15 4.94 -10.31
C THR A 115 0.95 5.51 -11.47
N THR A 116 1.37 6.77 -11.38
CA THR A 116 2.19 7.42 -12.41
C THR A 116 3.61 6.85 -12.45
N SER A 117 4.22 6.58 -11.29
CA SER A 117 5.53 5.93 -11.17
C SER A 117 5.49 4.52 -11.74
N SER A 118 4.41 3.76 -11.52
CA SER A 118 4.22 2.44 -12.12
C SER A 118 4.19 2.52 -13.64
N LEU A 119 3.45 3.48 -14.20
CA LEU A 119 3.37 3.74 -15.65
C LEU A 119 4.70 4.22 -16.25
N MET A 120 5.42 5.11 -15.56
CA MET A 120 6.69 5.69 -16.03
C MET A 120 7.91 4.78 -15.82
N SER A 121 7.83 3.74 -14.97
CA SER A 121 8.95 2.81 -14.73
C SER A 121 9.37 1.99 -15.97
N GLY A 122 8.68 2.15 -17.10
CA GLY A 122 9.05 1.54 -18.39
C GLY A 122 8.86 0.03 -18.45
N THR A 123 8.60 -0.65 -17.34
CA THR A 123 8.27 -2.08 -17.29
C THR A 123 6.95 -2.38 -18.01
N ALA A 124 6.00 -1.45 -17.99
CA ALA A 124 4.75 -1.55 -18.74
C ALA A 124 4.93 -1.37 -20.28
N PHE A 125 5.98 -0.66 -20.71
CA PHE A 125 6.29 -0.41 -22.12
C PHE A 125 7.34 -1.36 -22.70
N ARG A 126 8.11 -2.05 -21.86
CA ARG A 126 9.08 -3.07 -22.32
C ARG A 126 8.40 -4.32 -22.90
N TRP A 127 7.07 -4.39 -22.83
CA TRP A 127 6.20 -5.48 -23.29
C TRP A 127 5.14 -5.03 -24.31
N LEU A 128 5.27 -3.82 -24.86
CA LEU A 128 4.52 -3.33 -26.03
C LEU A 128 5.48 -3.25 -27.22
#